data_AF-A0A818A6R2-F1
#
_entry.id   AF-A0A818A6R2-F1
#
_cell.length_a   1.000
_cell.length_b   1.000
_cell.length_c   1.000
_cell.angle_alpha   90.00
_cell.angle_beta   90.00
_cell.angle_gamma   90.00
#
_symmetry.space_group_name_H-M   'P 1'
#
loop_
_entity.id
_entity.type
_entity.pdbx_description
1 polymer ?
#
loop_
_entity_poly.entity_id
_entity_poly.type
_entity_poly.pdbx_seq_one_letter_code
_entity_poly.pdbx_strand_id
1 'polypeptide(L)'
;MYNEQMLNTAQQGLPKCLTPRNVAVIGGGVAGLITALELSLSGHMVQLFEASNRLGGRIYTYRAPKGYITELGAMRLPLDQHLLLATYIKSRFGLPIKQFQHYNPNTVVYLNGITAQRSSPHSFPETFNFNVSDKEKAR
;
A
#
# COMPACT_ATOMS: atom_id res chain seq x y z
N MET A 1 11.01 14.42 10.17
CA MET A 1 12.33 13.81 9.91
C MET A 1 12.17 12.30 10.02
N TYR A 2 12.54 11.55 8.98
CA TYR A 2 12.58 10.08 9.08
C TYR A 2 13.75 9.69 9.98
N ASN A 3 13.57 8.67 10.81
CA ASN A 3 14.64 8.11 11.61
C ASN A 3 15.63 7.39 10.68
N GLU A 4 16.86 7.90 10.54
CA GLU A 4 17.91 7.30 9.70
C GLU A 4 18.15 5.82 10.05
N GLN A 5 18.01 5.48 11.33
CA GLN A 5 18.12 4.10 11.81
C GLN A 5 17.11 3.17 11.12
N MET A 6 15.85 3.60 10.97
CA MET A 6 14.81 2.78 10.33
C MET A 6 15.08 2.59 8.85
N LEU A 7 15.58 3.63 8.16
CA LEU A 7 15.92 3.52 6.74
C LEU A 7 17.12 2.60 6.54
N ASN A 8 18.14 2.71 7.39
CA ASN A 8 19.28 1.81 7.37
C ASN A 8 18.86 0.35 7.63
N THR A 9 17.98 0.11 8.61
CA THR A 9 17.40 -1.22 8.84
C THR A 9 16.67 -1.73 7.60
N ALA A 10 15.85 -0.91 6.93
CA ALA A 10 15.16 -1.34 5.71
C ALA A 10 16.13 -1.69 4.55
N GLN A 11 17.29 -1.03 4.49
CA GLN A 11 18.30 -1.28 3.44
C GLN A 11 19.17 -2.50 3.74
N GLN A 12 19.72 -2.57 4.96
CA GLN A 12 20.80 -3.49 5.33
C GLN A 12 20.32 -4.62 6.25
N GLY A 13 19.23 -4.40 6.96
CA GLY A 13 18.69 -5.27 8.00
C GLY A 13 19.12 -4.84 9.40
N LEU A 14 18.59 -5.49 10.43
CA LEU A 14 19.05 -5.30 11.81
C LEU A 14 20.51 -5.79 12.00
N PRO A 15 21.29 -5.14 12.89
CA PRO A 15 22.62 -5.62 13.24
C PRO A 15 22.56 -7.03 13.85
N LYS A 16 23.62 -7.82 13.67
CA LYS A 16 23.69 -9.17 14.25
C LYS A 16 23.57 -9.13 15.77
N CYS A 17 22.73 -10.00 16.32
CA CYS A 17 22.56 -10.10 17.76
C CYS A 17 23.79 -10.78 18.40
N LEU A 18 24.30 -10.20 19.49
CA LEU A 18 25.34 -10.83 20.29
C LEU A 18 24.77 -11.92 21.22
N THR A 19 23.48 -11.81 21.56
CA THR A 19 22.76 -12.76 22.41
C THR A 19 21.46 -13.18 21.73
N PRO A 20 21.45 -14.32 21.00
CA PRO A 20 20.24 -14.86 20.40
C PRO A 20 19.13 -15.09 21.43
N ARG A 21 17.88 -14.88 21.00
CA ARG A 21 16.68 -15.04 21.84
C ARG A 21 15.62 -15.80 21.06
N ASN A 22 14.74 -16.48 21.79
CA ASN A 22 13.51 -17.05 21.25
C ASN A 22 12.45 -15.96 21.20
N VAL A 23 11.89 -15.69 20.02
CA VAL A 23 10.87 -14.65 19.82
C VAL A 23 9.65 -15.27 19.16
N ALA A 24 8.50 -15.12 19.81
CA ALA A 24 7.21 -15.42 19.21
C ALA A 24 6.63 -14.15 18.56
N VAL A 25 6.28 -14.23 17.28
CA VAL A 25 5.60 -13.16 16.53
C VAL A 25 4.16 -13.59 16.27
N ILE A 26 3.19 -12.82 16.76
CA ILE A 26 1.76 -13.13 16.61
C ILE A 26 1.18 -12.26 15.49
N GLY A 27 0.76 -12.90 14.40
CA GLY A 27 0.16 -12.29 13.22
C GLY A 27 1.11 -12.25 12.01
N GLY A 28 0.71 -12.90 10.93
CA GLY A 28 1.37 -12.96 9.61
C GLY A 28 1.02 -11.80 8.68
N GLY A 29 0.65 -10.64 9.23
CA GLY A 29 0.51 -9.39 8.46
C GLY A 29 1.86 -8.75 8.14
N VAL A 30 1.87 -7.68 7.32
CA VAL A 30 3.12 -7.00 6.89
C VAL A 30 4.04 -6.61 8.05
N ALA A 31 3.48 -6.13 9.18
CA ALA A 31 4.26 -5.78 10.35
C ALA A 31 4.96 -7.02 10.95
N GLY A 32 4.22 -8.09 11.23
CA GLY A 32 4.79 -9.32 11.79
C GLY A 32 5.75 -10.02 10.84
N LEU A 33 5.49 -10.00 9.54
CA LEU A 33 6.41 -10.55 8.54
C LEU A 33 7.75 -9.81 8.51
N ILE A 34 7.74 -8.47 8.52
CA ILE A 34 8.98 -7.69 8.57
C ILE A 34 9.69 -7.88 9.91
N THR A 35 8.96 -7.89 11.03
CA THR A 35 9.56 -8.19 12.35
C THR A 35 10.22 -9.56 12.37
N ALA A 36 9.55 -10.60 11.86
CA ALA A 36 10.09 -11.95 11.85
C ALA A 36 11.30 -12.07 10.92
N LEU A 37 11.25 -11.44 9.74
CA LEU A 37 12.37 -11.38 8.80
C LEU A 37 13.59 -10.73 9.44
N GLU A 38 13.42 -9.51 9.98
CA GLU A 38 14.54 -8.72 10.49
C GLU A 38 15.18 -9.36 11.73
N LEU A 39 14.38 -9.90 12.66
CA LEU A 39 14.90 -10.60 13.84
C LEU A 39 15.54 -11.94 13.50
N SER A 40 15.01 -12.66 12.51
CA SER A 40 15.62 -13.91 12.06
C SER A 40 16.97 -13.65 11.38
N LEU A 41 17.03 -12.65 10.50
CA LEU A 41 18.27 -12.26 9.83
C LEU A 41 19.32 -11.70 10.80
N SER A 42 18.92 -11.06 11.90
CA SER A 42 19.87 -10.64 12.94
C SER A 42 20.41 -11.80 13.79
N GLY A 43 19.78 -12.98 13.76
CA GLY A 43 20.25 -14.20 14.43
C GLY A 43 19.38 -14.69 15.59
N HIS A 44 18.18 -14.13 15.78
CA HIS A 44 17.22 -14.66 16.76
C HIS A 44 16.52 -15.91 16.22
N MET A 45 16.06 -16.77 17.14
CA MET A 45 15.18 -17.89 16.81
C MET A 45 13.74 -17.38 16.85
N VAL A 46 13.14 -17.22 15.68
CA VAL A 46 11.80 -16.62 15.55
C VAL A 46 10.78 -17.67 15.15
N GLN A 47 9.64 -17.67 15.85
CA GLN A 47 8.47 -18.45 15.46
C GLN A 47 7.28 -17.51 15.21
N LEU A 48 6.72 -17.57 14.00
CA LEU A 48 5.57 -16.75 13.60
C LEU A 48 4.29 -17.58 13.65
N PHE A 49 3.28 -17.05 14.32
CA PHE A 49 1.97 -17.66 14.48
C PHE A 49 0.94 -16.82 13.74
N GLU A 50 0.29 -17.39 12.74
CA GLU A 50 -0.79 -16.75 11.99
C GLU A 50 -2.08 -17.54 12.15
N ALA A 51 -3.19 -16.85 12.43
CA ALA A 51 -4.47 -17.49 12.70
C ALA A 51 -5.17 -17.98 11.42
N SER A 52 -4.96 -17.28 10.30
CA SER A 52 -5.55 -17.64 9.02
C SER A 52 -4.66 -18.62 8.23
N ASN A 53 -5.18 -19.08 7.09
CA ASN A 53 -4.48 -19.98 6.17
C ASN A 53 -3.57 -19.24 5.17
N ARG A 54 -3.28 -17.94 5.39
CA ARG A 54 -2.46 -17.14 4.47
C ARG A 54 -1.66 -16.07 5.20
N LEU A 55 -0.57 -15.64 4.56
CA LEU A 55 0.20 -14.48 4.99
C LEU A 55 -0.32 -13.19 4.32
N GLY A 56 0.16 -12.05 4.82
CA GLY A 56 -0.11 -10.71 4.29
C GLY A 56 -1.12 -9.91 5.12
N GLY A 57 -1.93 -10.57 5.94
CA GLY A 57 -2.97 -9.91 6.74
C GLY A 57 -3.91 -9.09 5.85
N ARG A 58 -4.03 -7.77 6.10
CA ARG A 58 -4.87 -6.88 5.28
C ARG A 58 -4.33 -6.62 3.87
N ILE A 59 -3.08 -6.97 3.57
CA ILE A 59 -2.59 -6.98 2.19
C ILE A 59 -3.02 -8.30 1.57
N TYR A 60 -3.99 -8.25 0.65
CA TYR A 60 -4.60 -9.45 0.10
C TYR A 60 -4.90 -9.32 -1.39
N THR A 61 -4.21 -10.13 -2.17
CA THR A 61 -4.44 -10.31 -3.60
C THR A 61 -5.33 -11.52 -3.82
N TYR A 62 -6.55 -11.31 -4.33
CA TYR A 62 -7.42 -12.39 -4.78
C TYR A 62 -7.11 -12.75 -6.23
N ARG A 63 -6.92 -14.05 -6.48
CA ARG A 63 -6.64 -14.61 -7.80
C ARG A 63 -7.83 -15.46 -8.22
N ALA A 64 -8.65 -14.94 -9.11
CA ALA A 64 -9.86 -15.60 -9.58
C ALA A 64 -9.53 -16.79 -10.51
N PRO A 65 -10.39 -17.82 -10.58
CA PRO A 65 -10.17 -19.00 -11.45
C PRO A 65 -9.98 -18.67 -12.94
N LYS A 66 -10.51 -17.54 -13.41
CA LYS A 66 -10.40 -17.09 -14.80
C LYS A 66 -9.16 -16.21 -15.06
N GLY A 67 -8.20 -16.19 -14.15
CA GLY A 67 -6.93 -15.46 -14.29
C GLY A 67 -6.99 -13.99 -13.90
N TYR A 68 -8.14 -13.46 -13.48
CA TYR A 68 -8.23 -12.09 -12.97
C TYR A 68 -7.54 -11.98 -11.62
N ILE A 69 -6.74 -10.93 -11.46
CA ILE A 69 -6.09 -10.59 -10.21
C ILE A 69 -6.73 -9.30 -9.71
N THR A 70 -7.15 -9.28 -8.45
CA THR A 70 -7.68 -8.08 -7.80
C THR A 70 -7.07 -7.93 -6.41
N GLU A 71 -6.71 -6.70 -6.06
CA GLU A 71 -6.26 -6.36 -4.72
C GLU A 71 -7.50 -6.06 -3.86
N LEU A 72 -7.78 -6.92 -2.88
CA LEU A 72 -8.84 -6.71 -1.89
C LEU A 72 -8.34 -5.93 -0.66
N GLY A 73 -7.05 -5.56 -0.66
CA GLY A 73 -6.38 -4.84 0.41
C GLY A 73 -5.65 -3.60 -0.12
N ALA A 74 -4.34 -3.53 0.14
CA ALA A 74 -3.51 -2.45 -0.37
C ALA A 74 -3.38 -2.52 -1.89
N MET A 75 -3.69 -1.41 -2.59
CA MET A 75 -3.65 -1.34 -4.06
C MET A 75 -2.73 -0.24 -4.62
N ARG A 76 -2.34 0.75 -3.80
CA ARG A 76 -1.54 1.91 -4.22
C ARG A 76 -0.49 2.21 -3.17
N LEU A 77 0.72 2.51 -3.65
CA LEU A 77 1.90 2.69 -2.82
C LEU A 77 2.60 3.98 -3.28
N PRO A 78 2.47 5.12 -2.58
CA PRO A 78 3.15 6.37 -2.93
C PRO A 78 4.63 6.27 -2.56
N LEU A 79 5.43 5.67 -3.44
CA LEU A 79 6.83 5.31 -3.19
C LEU A 79 7.78 6.52 -3.12
N ASP A 80 7.31 7.69 -3.53
CA ASP A 80 7.97 9.00 -3.38
C ASP A 80 7.83 9.54 -1.95
N GLN A 81 6.74 9.20 -1.24
CA GLN A 81 6.43 9.71 0.09
C GLN A 81 6.73 8.68 1.19
N HIS A 82 6.57 7.38 0.89
CA HIS A 82 6.74 6.28 1.84
C HIS A 82 8.10 5.59 1.66
N LEU A 83 9.15 6.24 2.16
CA LEU A 83 10.54 5.83 1.89
C LEU A 83 10.87 4.41 2.37
N LEU A 84 10.46 4.03 3.59
CA LEU A 84 10.71 2.67 4.11
C LEU A 84 10.10 1.60 3.22
N LEU A 85 8.85 1.80 2.81
CA LEU A 85 8.15 0.92 1.89
C LEU A 85 8.86 0.84 0.54
N ALA A 86 9.26 1.99 0.00
CA ALA A 86 10.00 2.08 -1.26
C ALA A 86 11.34 1.33 -1.19
N THR A 87 12.06 1.43 -0.06
CA THR A 87 13.30 0.70 0.17
C THR A 87 13.09 -0.81 0.16
N TYR A 88 12.12 -1.33 0.91
CA TYR A 88 11.84 -2.77 0.90
C TYR A 88 11.47 -3.28 -0.51
N ILE A 89 10.59 -2.55 -1.21
CA ILE A 89 10.12 -2.97 -2.54
C ILE A 89 11.23 -2.89 -3.59
N LYS A 90 11.90 -1.73 -3.71
CA LYS A 90 12.85 -1.46 -4.80
C LYS A 90 14.22 -2.05 -4.54
N SER A 91 14.77 -1.81 -3.35
CA SER A 91 16.17 -2.11 -3.04
C SER A 91 16.34 -3.48 -2.41
N ARG A 92 15.49 -3.81 -1.43
CA ARG A 92 15.65 -5.06 -0.65
C ARG A 92 15.14 -6.29 -1.40
N PHE A 93 13.96 -6.18 -2.03
CA PHE A 93 13.32 -7.30 -2.72
C PHE A 93 13.35 -7.22 -4.24
N GLY A 94 13.69 -6.06 -4.83
CA GLY A 94 13.78 -5.89 -6.28
C GLY A 94 12.47 -6.16 -7.01
N LEU A 95 11.32 -5.85 -6.39
CA LEU A 95 10.01 -6.18 -6.95
C LEU A 95 9.64 -5.26 -8.13
N PRO A 96 8.98 -5.79 -9.17
CA PRO A 96 8.50 -4.98 -10.28
C PRO A 96 7.42 -4.02 -9.81
N ILE A 97 7.48 -2.79 -10.31
CA ILE A 97 6.51 -1.73 -9.99
C ILE A 97 5.80 -1.32 -11.27
N LYS A 98 4.48 -1.20 -11.18
CA LYS A 98 3.64 -0.64 -12.24
C LYS A 98 3.01 0.65 -11.74
N GLN A 99 3.06 1.70 -12.56
CA GLN A 99 2.40 2.97 -12.23
C GLN A 99 0.89 2.76 -12.16
N PHE A 100 0.29 3.18 -11.04
CA PHE A 100 -1.16 3.17 -10.90
C PHE A 100 -1.74 4.44 -11.53
N GLN A 101 -2.55 4.29 -12.59
CA GLN A 101 -3.28 5.40 -13.20
C GLN A 101 -4.50 5.76 -12.34
N HIS A 102 -4.34 6.74 -11.45
CA HIS A 102 -5.42 7.22 -10.57
C HIS A 102 -6.27 8.33 -11.22
N TYR A 103 -5.76 8.94 -12.29
CA TYR A 103 -6.41 10.03 -13.00
C TYR A 103 -6.33 9.78 -14.51
N ASN A 104 -7.46 9.95 -15.19
CA ASN A 104 -7.53 9.99 -16.63
C ASN A 104 -8.49 11.15 -17.01
N PRO A 105 -8.03 12.19 -17.72
CA PRO A 105 -8.87 13.31 -18.10
C PRO A 105 -10.03 12.90 -19.03
N ASN A 106 -9.86 11.81 -19.77
CA ASN A 106 -10.85 11.31 -20.74
C ASN A 106 -11.86 10.34 -20.10
N THR A 107 -11.80 10.10 -18.78
CA THR A 107 -12.79 9.28 -18.09
C THR A 107 -14.18 9.86 -18.29
N VAL A 108 -15.10 9.07 -18.87
CA VAL A 108 -16.49 9.47 -19.04
C VAL A 108 -17.22 9.31 -17.70
N VAL A 109 -17.91 10.37 -17.29
CA VAL A 109 -18.72 10.44 -16.08
C VAL A 109 -20.16 10.69 -16.49
N TYR A 110 -21.09 9.90 -15.96
CA TYR A 110 -22.52 10.09 -16.12
C TYR A 110 -23.16 10.33 -14.75
N LEU A 111 -23.64 11.56 -14.53
CA LEU A 111 -24.27 11.98 -13.28
C LEU A 111 -25.44 12.91 -13.61
N ASN A 112 -26.56 12.74 -12.90
CA ASN A 112 -27.75 13.58 -13.05
C ASN A 112 -28.25 13.76 -14.51
N GLY A 113 -28.23 12.67 -15.29
CA GLY A 113 -28.65 12.72 -16.70
C GLY A 113 -27.64 13.32 -17.67
N ILE A 114 -26.49 13.81 -17.20
CA ILE A 114 -25.48 14.51 -17.99
C ILE A 114 -24.24 13.63 -18.14
N THR A 115 -23.75 13.50 -19.38
CA THR A 115 -22.50 12.82 -19.70
C THR A 115 -21.41 13.86 -19.97
N ALA A 116 -20.29 13.77 -19.26
CA ALA A 116 -19.13 14.63 -19.47
C ALA A 116 -17.81 13.84 -19.32
N GLN A 117 -16.73 14.30 -19.95
CA GLN A 117 -15.39 13.78 -19.65
C GLN A 117 -14.87 14.43 -18.37
N ARG A 118 -14.06 13.73 -17.58
CA ARG A 118 -13.53 14.21 -16.29
C ARG A 118 -12.70 15.50 -16.39
N SER A 119 -12.11 15.78 -17.55
CA SER A 119 -11.47 17.07 -17.86
C SER A 119 -12.45 18.24 -17.87
N SER A 120 -13.72 18.01 -18.19
CA SER A 120 -14.75 19.07 -18.30
C SER A 120 -15.27 19.60 -16.94
N PRO A 121 -15.67 18.77 -15.95
CA PRO A 121 -16.23 19.26 -14.68
C PRO A 121 -15.19 19.83 -13.72
N HIS A 122 -13.89 19.54 -13.90
CA HIS A 122 -12.85 20.20 -13.09
C HIS A 122 -12.76 21.70 -13.37
N SER A 123 -13.33 22.15 -14.51
CA SER A 123 -13.42 23.56 -14.90
C SER A 123 -14.77 24.20 -14.54
N PHE A 124 -15.82 23.41 -14.26
CA PHE A 124 -17.18 23.93 -13.98
C PHE A 124 -17.95 23.02 -13.01
N PRO A 125 -17.98 23.32 -11.69
CA PRO A 125 -18.72 22.53 -10.70
C PRO A 125 -20.24 22.46 -10.98
N GLU A 126 -20.76 23.42 -11.74
CA GLU A 126 -22.16 23.49 -12.20
C GLU A 126 -22.53 22.38 -13.22
N THR A 127 -21.54 21.70 -13.82
CA THR A 127 -21.71 20.80 -14.99
C THR A 127 -22.80 19.74 -14.81
N PHE A 128 -22.98 19.23 -13.60
CA PHE A 128 -23.91 18.13 -13.32
C PHE A 128 -25.23 18.61 -12.69
N ASN A 129 -25.51 19.92 -12.66
CA ASN A 129 -26.78 20.49 -12.15
C ASN A 129 -27.19 19.96 -10.76
N PHE A 130 -26.24 19.80 -9.85
CA PHE A 130 -26.58 19.43 -8.47
C PHE A 130 -27.37 20.57 -7.81
N ASN A 131 -28.47 20.23 -7.15
CA ASN A 131 -29.24 21.19 -6.36
C ASN A 131 -28.52 21.43 -5.03
N VAL A 132 -27.64 22.43 -5.01
CA VAL A 132 -26.83 22.80 -3.84
C VAL A 132 -27.13 24.21 -3.38
N SER A 133 -27.03 24.47 -2.08
CA SER A 133 -27.12 25.82 -1.52
C SER A 133 -25.90 26.66 -1.90
N ASP A 134 -25.99 27.99 -1.77
CA ASP A 134 -24.86 28.88 -2.07
C ASP A 134 -23.62 28.62 -1.19
N LYS A 135 -23.80 28.02 -0.01
CA LYS A 135 -22.68 27.63 0.88
C LYS A 135 -21.93 26.39 0.41
N GLU A 136 -22.56 25.57 -0.44
CA GLU A 136 -22.05 24.30 -0.93
C GLU A 136 -21.45 24.40 -2.34
N LYS A 137 -21.67 25.53 -3.04
CA LYS A 137 -21.03 25.81 -4.33
C LYS A 137 -19.52 25.91 -4.15
N ALA A 138 -18.78 25.15 -4.95
CA ALA A 138 -17.32 25.21 -4.97
C ALA A 138 -16.87 26.62 -5.41
N ARG A 139 -15.95 27.22 -4.66
CA ARG A 139 -15.30 28.49 -5.00
C ARG A 139 -14.23 28.30 -6.07
#